data_AF-A0A1I3XI48-F1
#
_entry.id   AF-A0A1I3XI48-F1
#
_cell.length_a   1.000
_cell.length_b   1.000
_cell.length_c   1.000
_cell.angle_alpha   90.00
_cell.angle_beta   90.00
_cell.angle_gamma   90.00
#
_symmetry.space_group_name_H-M   'P 1'
#
loop_
_entity.id
_entity.type
_entity.pdbx_description
1 polymer ?
#
loop_
_entity_poly.entity_id
_entity_poly.type
_entity_poly.pdbx_seq_one_letter_code
_entity_poly.pdbx_strand_id
1 'polypeptide(L)'
;MNGVIAQIWFESGDREDGRPARYVVCRTSFATFNELVDAIEADELIRSETLWTEKLNTHSSLIREAHPFAFRGAAVSRIALSHREFVEGARGE
;
A
#
# COMPACT_ATOMS: atom_id res chain seq x y z
N MET A 1 -12.57 3.73 9.81
CA MET A 1 -11.46 3.66 8.85
C MET A 1 -10.49 4.79 9.20
N ASN A 2 -9.38 4.50 9.87
CA ASN A 2 -8.35 5.49 10.12
C ASN A 2 -7.06 4.96 9.50
N GLY A 3 -6.55 5.66 8.49
CA GLY A 3 -5.37 5.24 7.74
C GLY A 3 -5.47 5.51 6.25
N VAL A 4 -4.39 6.02 5.65
CA VAL A 4 -4.27 6.19 4.20
C VAL A 4 -4.09 4.83 3.53
N ILE A 5 -4.89 4.56 2.49
CA ILE A 5 -4.65 3.43 1.58
C ILE A 5 -3.88 3.93 0.36
N ALA A 6 -2.65 3.45 0.20
CA ALA A 6 -1.75 3.85 -0.86
C ALA A 6 -1.25 2.65 -1.66
N GLN A 7 -0.84 2.93 -2.89
CA GLN A 7 -0.02 2.05 -3.70
C GLN A 7 1.44 2.44 -3.48
N ILE A 8 2.26 1.48 -3.06
CA ILE A 8 3.68 1.69 -2.77
C ILE A 8 4.52 0.78 -3.65
N TRP A 9 5.45 1.36 -4.41
CA TRP A 9 6.40 0.64 -5.24
C TRP A 9 7.75 0.58 -4.53
N PHE A 10 8.31 -0.61 -4.40
CA PHE A 10 9.66 -0.80 -3.87
C PHE A 10 10.67 -0.92 -4.99
N GLU A 11 11.87 -0.37 -4.78
CA GLU A 11 13.00 -0.63 -5.67
C GLU A 11 13.25 -2.14 -5.68
N SER A 12 13.15 -2.76 -6.87
CA SER A 12 13.58 -4.14 -7.03
C SER A 12 15.09 -4.10 -7.19
N GLY A 13 15.83 -4.42 -6.15
CA GLY A 13 17.30 -4.32 -6.11
C GLY A 13 18.05 -5.13 -7.17
N ASP A 14 17.39 -5.87 -8.06
CA ASP A 14 18.01 -6.62 -9.15
C ASP A 14 16.95 -7.14 -10.14
N ARG A 15 16.44 -6.30 -11.06
CA ARG A 15 15.52 -6.77 -12.11
C ARG A 15 16.03 -6.47 -13.50
N GLU A 16 16.94 -7.34 -13.95
CA GLU A 16 17.28 -7.53 -15.38
C GLU A 16 16.08 -8.06 -16.23
N ASP A 17 14.96 -8.44 -15.60
CA ASP A 17 13.84 -9.14 -16.27
C ASP A 17 12.81 -8.22 -16.98
N GLY A 18 13.01 -6.90 -16.99
CA GLY A 18 12.13 -5.94 -17.70
C GLY A 18 10.68 -5.86 -17.18
N ARG A 19 10.33 -6.52 -16.07
CA ARG A 19 8.98 -6.48 -15.48
C ARG A 19 8.75 -5.18 -14.73
N PRO A 20 7.55 -4.56 -14.82
CA PRO A 20 7.25 -3.35 -14.07
C PRO A 20 7.40 -3.59 -12.57
N ALA A 21 7.87 -2.57 -11.85
CA ALA A 21 8.01 -2.60 -10.40
C ALA A 21 6.67 -3.01 -9.77
N ARG A 22 6.70 -4.05 -8.93
CA ARG A 22 5.51 -4.54 -8.24
C ARG A 22 5.16 -3.54 -7.15
N TYR A 23 3.96 -2.98 -7.21
CA TYR A 23 3.41 -2.23 -6.08
C TYR A 23 2.63 -3.15 -5.15
N VAL A 24 2.58 -2.76 -3.89
CA VAL A 24 1.63 -3.29 -2.92
C VAL A 24 0.56 -2.25 -2.66
N VAL A 25 -0.67 -2.69 -2.41
CA VAL A 25 -1.70 -1.83 -1.82
C VAL A 25 -1.59 -2.00 -0.33
N CYS A 26 -1.43 -0.92 0.41
CA CYS A 26 -1.29 -0.98 1.86
C CYS A 26 -2.11 0.08 2.57
N ARG A 27 -2.60 -0.28 3.77
CA ARG A 27 -3.21 0.64 4.72
C ARG A 27 -2.16 1.07 5.73
N THR A 28 -1.96 2.36 5.89
CA THR A 28 -0.97 2.92 6.83
C THR A 28 -1.66 3.48 8.06
N SER A 29 -0.90 3.73 9.12
CA SER A 29 -1.42 4.37 10.34
C SER A 29 -1.52 5.89 10.26
N PHE A 30 -1.06 6.50 9.16
CA PHE A 30 -1.07 7.95 8.98
C PHE A 30 -2.47 8.46 8.67
N ALA A 31 -2.79 9.65 9.18
CA ALA A 31 -4.10 10.26 8.98
C ALA A 31 -4.23 10.85 7.57
N THR A 32 -3.13 11.35 7.01
CA THR A 32 -3.12 12.00 5.70
C THR A 32 -2.01 11.49 4.80
N PHE A 33 -2.18 11.68 3.49
CA PHE A 33 -1.18 11.29 2.49
C PHE A 33 0.14 12.04 2.70
N ASN A 34 0.07 13.33 3.07
CA ASN A 34 1.26 14.14 3.28
C ASN A 34 2.09 13.64 4.47
N GLU A 35 1.45 13.24 5.58
CA GLU A 35 2.16 12.65 6.73
C GLU A 35 2.91 11.36 6.33
N LEU A 36 2.32 10.55 5.46
CA LEU A 36 2.99 9.36 4.93
C LEU A 36 4.17 9.72 4.02
N VAL A 37 4.05 10.77 3.20
CA VAL A 37 5.15 11.28 2.37
C VAL A 37 6.29 11.79 3.25
N ASP A 38 5.98 12.61 4.26
CA ASP A 38 6.96 13.16 5.18
C ASP A 38 7.74 12.05 5.90
N ALA A 39 7.06 10.98 6.34
CA ALA A 39 7.70 9.83 6.97
C ALA A 39 8.59 9.00 6.00
N ILE A 40 8.20 8.91 4.72
CA ILE A 40 9.02 8.26 3.68
C ILE A 40 10.28 9.08 3.42
N GLU A 41 10.15 10.40 3.27
CA GLU A 41 11.29 11.31 3.05
C GLU A 41 12.26 11.34 4.24
N ALA A 42 11.74 11.15 5.46
CA ALA A 42 12.55 11.03 6.68
C ALA A 42 13.20 9.64 6.88
N ASP A 43 13.04 8.70 5.93
CA ASP A 43 13.51 7.30 6.02
C ASP A 43 13.08 6.57 7.32
N GLU A 44 11.85 6.83 7.74
CA GLU A 44 11.31 6.18 8.93
C GLU A 44 10.98 4.70 8.69
N LEU A 45 10.92 3.91 9.78
CA LEU A 45 10.35 2.57 9.74
C LEU A 45 8.83 2.67 9.85
N ILE A 46 8.15 2.51 8.73
CA ILE A 46 6.70 2.67 8.60
C ILE A 46 6.01 1.33 8.81
N ARG A 47 5.07 1.29 9.77
CA ARG A 47 4.18 0.14 10.01
C ARG A 47 2.91 0.29 9.17
N SER A 48 2.49 -0.80 8.55
CA SER A 48 1.37 -0.82 7.61
C SER A 48 0.74 -2.22 7.56
N GLU A 49 -0.34 -2.36 6.80
CA GLU A 49 -0.96 -3.63 6.47
C GLU A 49 -1.04 -3.75 4.95
N THR A 50 -0.46 -4.79 4.37
CA THR A 50 -0.69 -5.08 2.95
C THR A 50 -2.08 -5.65 2.78
N LEU A 51 -2.85 -5.08 1.85
CA LEU A 51 -4.23 -5.44 1.59
C LEU A 51 -4.29 -6.44 0.44
N TRP A 52 -4.80 -7.64 0.71
CA TRP A 52 -5.12 -8.62 -0.31
C TRP A 52 -6.52 -8.33 -0.81
N THR A 53 -6.61 -7.92 -2.07
CA THR A 53 -7.85 -7.40 -2.64
C THR A 53 -8.31 -8.19 -3.84
N GLU A 54 -9.62 -8.32 -3.98
CA GLU A 54 -10.30 -8.87 -5.14
C GLU A 54 -11.00 -7.74 -5.90
N LYS A 55 -10.89 -7.73 -7.22
CA LYS A 55 -11.55 -6.71 -8.04
C LYS A 55 -13.06 -6.97 -8.03
N LEU A 56 -13.84 -6.04 -7.48
CA LEU A 56 -15.31 -6.10 -7.56
C LEU A 56 -15.80 -5.53 -8.88
N ASN A 57 -15.33 -4.34 -9.24
CA ASN A 57 -15.68 -3.65 -10.48
C ASN A 57 -14.51 -2.75 -10.94
N THR A 58 -14.74 -1.85 -11.88
CA THR A 58 -13.70 -0.94 -12.39
C THR A 58 -13.20 0.04 -11.34
N HIS A 59 -14.05 0.44 -10.39
CA HIS A 59 -13.81 1.50 -9.41
C HIS A 59 -13.64 0.98 -7.97
N SER A 60 -14.04 -0.25 -7.68
CA SER A 60 -14.01 -0.79 -6.31
C SER A 60 -13.26 -2.12 -6.23
N SER A 61 -12.59 -2.34 -5.10
CA SER A 61 -11.94 -3.61 -4.75
C SER A 61 -12.35 -4.05 -3.34
N LEU A 62 -12.61 -5.34 -3.17
CA LEU A 62 -12.94 -5.96 -1.91
C LEU A 62 -11.65 -6.32 -1.18
N ILE A 63 -11.49 -5.86 0.05
CA ILE A 63 -10.41 -6.32 0.92
C ILE A 63 -10.83 -7.67 1.50
N ARG A 64 -10.09 -8.72 1.14
CA ARG A 64 -10.29 -10.07 1.67
C ARG A 64 -9.51 -10.25 2.96
N GLU A 65 -8.26 -9.80 2.96
CA GLU A 65 -7.35 -9.96 4.09
C GLU A 65 -6.42 -8.74 4.21
N ALA A 66 -5.94 -8.51 5.43
CA ALA A 66 -4.93 -7.53 5.75
C ALA A 66 -3.81 -8.24 6.52
N HIS A 67 -2.57 -8.06 6.07
CA HIS A 67 -1.40 -8.70 6.66
C HIS A 67 -0.42 -7.63 7.17
N PRO A 68 0.05 -7.70 8.43
CA PRO A 68 1.03 -6.76 8.96
C PRO A 68 2.27 -6.70 8.08
N PHE A 69 2.74 -5.48 7.81
CA PHE A 69 3.87 -5.20 6.94
C PHE A 69 4.62 -3.96 7.44
N ALA A 70 5.92 -3.90 7.24
CA ALA A 70 6.69 -2.71 7.54
C ALA A 70 7.80 -2.50 6.51
N PHE A 71 8.11 -1.24 6.24
CA PHE A 71 9.13 -0.86 5.27
C PHE A 71 9.85 0.42 5.70
N ARG A 72 11.06 0.61 5.17
CA ARG A 72 11.85 1.84 5.30
C ARG A 72 11.48 2.81 4.19
N GLY A 73 11.48 4.11 4.47
CA GLY A 73 11.29 5.14 3.45
C GLY A 73 12.27 5.01 2.28
N ALA A 74 13.55 4.73 2.55
CA ALA A 74 14.59 4.53 1.54
C ALA A 74 14.35 3.33 0.59
N ALA A 75 13.45 2.41 0.94
CA ALA A 75 13.07 1.30 0.06
C ALA A 75 11.97 1.71 -0.94
N VAL A 76 11.31 2.86 -0.74
CA VAL A 76 10.18 3.32 -1.55
C VAL A 76 10.68 4.09 -2.77
N SER A 77 10.36 3.56 -3.95
CA SER A 77 10.65 4.21 -5.23
C SER A 77 9.57 5.19 -5.68
N ARG A 78 8.32 4.91 -5.29
CA ARG A 78 7.15 5.71 -5.66
C ARG A 78 5.99 5.40 -4.72
N ILE A 79 5.16 6.42 -4.50
CA ILE A 79 3.88 6.28 -3.80
C ILE A 79 2.75 7.00 -4.57
N ALA A 80 1.54 6.44 -4.53
CA ALA A 80 0.34 7.08 -5.08
C ALA A 80 -0.90 6.70 -4.26
N LEU A 81 -1.87 7.61 -4.17
CA LEU A 81 -3.21 7.25 -3.68
C LEU A 81 -3.88 6.33 -4.68
N SER A 82 -4.61 5.35 -4.16
CA SER A 82 -5.49 4.55 -5.00
C SER A 82 -6.68 5.39 -5.44
N HIS A 83 -6.97 5.38 -6.74
CA HIS A 83 -8.23 5.92 -7.28
C HIS A 83 -9.43 4.98 -7.08
N ARG A 84 -9.20 3.80 -6.48
CA ARG A 84 -10.25 2.83 -6.22
C ARG A 84 -10.78 2.98 -4.81
N GLU A 85 -12.08 2.78 -4.69
CA GLU A 85 -12.73 2.54 -3.41
C GLU A 85 -12.36 1.14 -2.91
N PHE A 86 -12.06 1.04 -1.61
CA PHE A 86 -11.84 -0.24 -0.96
C PHE A 86 -12.96 -0.53 0.02
N VAL A 87 -13.60 -1.67 -0.18
CA VAL A 87 -14.70 -2.14 0.66
C VAL A 87 -14.16 -3.28 1.52
N GLU A 88 -14.41 -3.22 2.83
CA GLU A 88 -14.11 -4.33 3.73
C GLU A 88 -15.02 -5.51 3.39
N GLY A 89 -14.44 -6.68 3.11
CA GLY A 89 -15.22 -7.91 3.09
C GLY A 89 -15.60 -8.30 4.50
N ALA A 90 -16.81 -8.83 4.69
CA ALA A 90 -17.09 -9.59 5.89
C ALA A 90 -16.04 -10.69 5.97
N ARG A 91 -15.23 -10.69 7.05
CA ARG A 91 -14.31 -11.78 7.34
C ARG A 91 -15.18 -13.04 7.39
N GLY A 92 -15.06 -13.87 6.36
CA GLY A 92 -15.78 -15.13 6.31
C GLY A 92 -15.23 -16.01 7.42
N GLU A 93 -16.15 -16.39 8.32
CA GLU A 93 -16.06 -17.49 9.30
C GLU A 93 -15.33 -17.20 10.62
#